data_AF-A0A970PC17-F1
#
_entry.id   AF-A0A970PC17-F1
#
_cell.length_a   1.000
_cell.length_b   1.000
_cell.length_c   1.000
_cell.angle_alpha   90.00
_cell.angle_beta   90.00
_cell.angle_gamma   90.00
#
_symmetry.space_group_name_H-M   'P 1'
#
loop_
_entity.id
_entity.type
_entity.pdbx_description
1 polymer ?
#
loop_
_entity_poly.entity_id
_entity_poly.type
_entity_poly.pdbx_seq_one_letter_code
_entity_poly.pdbx_strand_id
1 'polypeptide(L)'
;MLLTLIAVVAAVGLMGCDGGDDGDDAALIGTWQPYMATMDGTQVSPKEAFGLEGDDAAMTAQFAAGGALTIRYYDDEGNETDTENGTWTADNGTGTLSVGPDDIEMNYAFDGRVMVITFEEDGATFVIRWVPVADLPDNAAELARTWQVTQVQVNGAVADMADYFDLPPTGEAVAMHLLPAGILNIFILDADNEIIGHQLATWATQGELLVVDPEDAPPMRGVWADNNTSVTLLDPSGDTLKLELAPWAPEGERDPALVGQWRALSATVNGAPADLATFFEWAAETDHMQLGLSADGTASLREFTDADDVVMGWLGTWSTAGDVLTLGIDGTTVAEYDRTGITLTLDFTEGGDEITLEWILLAF
;
A
#
# COMPACT_ATOMS: atom_id res chain seq x y z
N MET A 1 0.61 -21.14 -40.24
CA MET A 1 1.06 -22.42 -40.81
C MET A 1 1.04 -23.41 -39.65
N LEU A 2 0.29 -24.49 -39.80
CA LEU A 2 -0.26 -25.36 -38.75
C LEU A 2 0.66 -26.59 -38.49
N LEU A 3 0.71 -27.06 -37.23
CA LEU A 3 1.17 -28.38 -36.72
C LEU A 3 2.69 -28.69 -36.79
N THR A 4 3.33 -29.41 -35.85
CA THR A 4 2.89 -30.64 -35.19
C THR A 4 3.73 -31.00 -33.95
N LEU A 5 3.01 -31.49 -32.92
CA LEU A 5 3.37 -32.34 -31.78
C LEU A 5 4.29 -33.54 -32.10
N ILE A 6 5.21 -33.91 -31.19
CA ILE A 6 5.67 -35.31 -30.99
C ILE A 6 5.75 -35.58 -29.48
N ALA A 7 5.24 -36.75 -29.08
CA ALA A 7 5.16 -37.23 -27.71
C ALA A 7 5.96 -38.54 -27.49
N VAL A 8 6.34 -38.75 -26.21
CA VAL A 8 6.63 -40.02 -25.48
C VAL A 8 8.03 -40.65 -25.62
N VAL A 9 8.74 -40.83 -24.49
CA VAL A 9 8.95 -42.12 -23.74
C VAL A 9 9.60 -41.85 -22.37
N ALA A 10 9.03 -42.49 -21.33
CA ALA A 10 9.48 -42.49 -19.94
C ALA A 10 10.67 -43.44 -19.66
N ALA A 11 11.45 -43.16 -18.61
CA ALA A 11 12.17 -44.18 -17.85
C ALA A 11 12.39 -43.72 -16.38
N VAL A 12 11.84 -44.50 -15.45
CA VAL A 12 12.14 -44.51 -14.01
C VAL A 12 13.38 -45.34 -13.75
N GLY A 13 14.26 -44.89 -12.84
CA GLY A 13 15.34 -45.66 -12.20
C GLY A 13 16.61 -44.81 -12.09
N LEU A 14 17.37 -44.76 -10.99
CA LEU A 14 17.49 -45.56 -9.77
C LEU A 14 18.25 -44.73 -8.73
N MET A 15 18.03 -45.07 -7.46
CA MET A 15 18.78 -44.64 -6.27
C MET A 15 20.30 -44.55 -6.51
N GLY A 16 20.86 -43.37 -6.24
CA GLY A 16 22.24 -43.17 -5.82
C GLY A 16 22.22 -42.54 -4.44
N CYS A 17 22.34 -43.36 -3.40
CA CYS A 17 22.71 -42.89 -2.07
C CYS A 17 24.22 -42.70 -2.12
N ASP A 18 24.67 -41.47 -2.39
CA ASP A 18 26.03 -41.03 -2.12
C ASP A 18 25.92 -39.65 -1.49
N GLY A 19 26.49 -39.50 -0.29
CA GLY A 19 26.46 -38.26 0.48
C GLY A 19 27.34 -37.20 -0.16
N GLY A 20 26.86 -36.62 -1.25
CA GLY A 20 27.25 -35.31 -1.72
C GLY A 20 26.42 -34.27 -0.97
N ASP A 21 27.07 -33.21 -0.54
CA ASP A 21 26.41 -31.97 -0.13
C ASP A 21 25.68 -31.48 -1.39
N ASP A 22 24.43 -31.91 -1.59
CA ASP A 22 23.61 -31.53 -2.74
C ASP A 22 23.39 -30.02 -2.62
N GLY A 23 24.23 -29.28 -3.35
CA GLY A 23 24.39 -27.83 -3.31
C GLY A 23 23.18 -27.08 -3.85
N ASP A 24 22.05 -27.25 -3.19
CA ASP A 24 20.86 -26.42 -3.31
C ASP A 24 20.83 -25.47 -2.11
N ASP A 25 21.03 -24.17 -2.36
CA ASP A 25 20.88 -23.16 -1.32
C ASP A 25 19.44 -23.11 -0.82
N ALA A 26 19.22 -23.58 0.41
CA ALA A 26 17.91 -23.64 1.04
C ALA A 26 17.22 -22.28 1.16
N ALA A 27 17.95 -21.16 1.04
CA ALA A 27 17.37 -19.82 1.03
C ALA A 27 16.51 -19.53 -0.21
N LEU A 28 16.76 -20.21 -1.34
CA LEU A 28 15.96 -20.06 -2.57
C LEU A 28 14.62 -20.77 -2.46
N ILE A 29 14.50 -21.79 -1.61
CA ILE A 29 13.30 -22.63 -1.51
C ILE A 29 12.10 -21.80 -1.05
N GLY A 30 11.05 -21.78 -1.88
CA GLY A 30 9.85 -20.99 -1.64
C GLY A 30 9.16 -20.59 -2.94
N THR A 31 8.10 -19.80 -2.81
CA THR A 31 7.44 -19.14 -3.96
C THR A 31 7.80 -17.67 -3.95
N TRP A 32 8.22 -17.16 -5.10
CA TRP A 32 8.72 -15.79 -5.27
C TRP A 32 7.96 -15.09 -6.39
N GLN A 33 7.73 -13.78 -6.25
CA GLN A 33 7.14 -12.91 -7.27
C GLN A 33 8.12 -11.79 -7.60
N PRO A 34 8.41 -11.53 -8.89
CA PRO A 34 9.26 -10.42 -9.27
C PRO A 34 8.46 -9.12 -9.13
N TYR A 35 9.04 -8.08 -8.53
CA TYR A 35 8.36 -6.80 -8.37
C TYR A 35 9.08 -5.64 -9.08
N MET A 36 10.35 -5.83 -9.41
CA MET A 36 11.16 -4.83 -10.10
C MET A 36 12.19 -5.50 -10.99
N ALA A 37 12.42 -4.91 -12.17
CA ALA A 37 13.44 -5.35 -13.11
C ALA A 37 14.25 -4.16 -13.64
N THR A 38 15.51 -4.40 -13.97
CA THR A 38 16.32 -3.49 -14.78
C THR A 38 17.03 -4.24 -15.89
N MET A 39 17.06 -3.65 -17.09
CA MET A 39 17.82 -4.11 -18.25
C MET A 39 18.90 -3.07 -18.58
N ASP A 40 20.17 -3.48 -18.56
CA ASP A 40 21.34 -2.59 -18.74
C ASP A 40 21.32 -1.35 -17.82
N GLY A 41 20.81 -1.52 -16.60
CA GLY A 41 20.67 -0.47 -15.59
C GLY A 41 19.49 0.49 -15.78
N THR A 42 18.65 0.27 -16.81
CA THR A 42 17.39 1.00 -17.01
C THR A 42 16.25 0.19 -16.42
N GLN A 43 15.38 0.81 -15.61
CA GLN A 43 14.20 0.13 -15.06
C GLN A 43 13.23 -0.22 -16.18
N VAL A 44 12.71 -1.45 -16.14
CA VAL A 44 11.68 -1.99 -17.03
C VAL A 44 10.66 -2.74 -16.18
N SER A 45 9.49 -3.04 -16.73
CA SER A 45 8.54 -3.91 -16.02
C SER A 45 9.08 -5.34 -15.95
N PRO A 46 8.76 -6.11 -14.89
CA PRO A 46 9.00 -7.55 -14.90
C PRO A 46 8.33 -8.23 -16.10
N LYS A 47 7.15 -7.76 -16.52
CA LYS A 47 6.49 -8.20 -17.74
C LYS A 47 7.39 -8.09 -18.98
N GLU A 48 8.02 -6.93 -19.19
CA GLU A 48 8.97 -6.71 -20.28
C GLU A 48 10.24 -7.56 -20.12
N ALA A 49 10.79 -7.62 -18.91
CA ALA A 49 12.03 -8.36 -18.63
C ALA A 49 11.93 -9.87 -18.86
N PHE A 50 10.75 -10.46 -18.65
CA PHE A 50 10.47 -11.87 -18.94
C PHE A 50 9.84 -12.10 -20.31
N GLY A 51 9.64 -11.03 -21.10
CA GLY A 51 9.01 -11.13 -22.42
C GLY A 51 7.60 -11.71 -22.37
N LEU A 52 6.83 -11.43 -21.31
CA LEU A 52 5.48 -11.96 -21.17
C LEU A 52 4.58 -11.42 -22.28
N GLU A 53 3.92 -12.30 -23.02
CA GLU A 53 3.09 -11.96 -24.17
C GLU A 53 1.59 -12.11 -23.84
N GLY A 54 0.75 -11.42 -24.63
CA GLY A 54 -0.70 -11.54 -24.51
C GLY A 54 -1.23 -10.97 -23.20
N ASP A 55 -2.08 -11.76 -22.53
CA ASP A 55 -2.82 -11.36 -21.35
C ASP A 55 -2.01 -11.55 -20.04
N ASP A 56 -0.80 -12.13 -20.12
CA ASP A 56 0.06 -12.36 -18.96
C ASP A 56 0.56 -11.03 -18.38
N ALA A 57 0.23 -10.77 -17.12
CA ALA A 57 0.60 -9.55 -16.39
C ALA A 57 1.63 -9.85 -15.29
N ALA A 58 1.51 -10.98 -14.59
CA ALA A 58 2.41 -11.33 -13.50
C ALA A 58 2.90 -12.77 -13.60
N MET A 59 3.94 -13.09 -12.82
CA MET A 59 4.44 -14.46 -12.69
C MET A 59 4.85 -14.78 -11.24
N THR A 60 4.85 -16.06 -10.89
CA THR A 60 5.53 -16.56 -9.70
C THR A 60 6.48 -17.70 -10.05
N ALA A 61 7.57 -17.82 -9.31
CA ALA A 61 8.53 -18.92 -9.42
C ALA A 61 8.59 -19.68 -8.09
N GLN A 62 8.31 -20.98 -8.15
CA GLN A 62 8.37 -21.89 -7.01
C GLN A 62 9.59 -22.79 -7.10
N PHE A 63 10.54 -22.59 -6.19
CA PHE A 63 11.75 -23.40 -6.04
C PHE A 63 11.49 -24.46 -4.97
N ALA A 64 11.35 -25.72 -5.39
CA ALA A 64 11.11 -26.84 -4.48
C ALA A 64 12.43 -27.47 -4.01
N ALA A 65 12.40 -28.06 -2.80
CA ALA A 65 13.50 -28.88 -2.32
C ALA A 65 13.74 -30.07 -3.27
N GLY A 66 14.99 -30.26 -3.71
CA GLY A 66 15.36 -31.28 -4.68
C GLY A 66 15.39 -30.79 -6.14
N GLY A 67 15.65 -29.51 -6.36
CA GLY A 67 15.95 -28.93 -7.67
C GLY A 67 14.77 -28.81 -8.66
N ALA A 68 13.51 -28.97 -8.24
CA ALA A 68 12.37 -28.75 -9.13
C ALA A 68 11.91 -27.27 -9.12
N LEU A 69 11.61 -26.72 -10.30
CA LEU A 69 11.13 -25.35 -10.50
C LEU A 69 9.75 -25.38 -11.17
N THR A 70 8.82 -24.57 -10.66
CA THR A 70 7.52 -24.32 -11.32
C THR A 70 7.32 -22.83 -11.48
N ILE A 71 7.08 -22.38 -12.71
CA ILE A 71 6.73 -20.99 -13.02
C ILE A 71 5.25 -20.95 -13.38
N ARG A 72 4.51 -20.02 -12.79
CA ARG A 72 3.09 -19.78 -13.07
C ARG A 72 2.91 -18.37 -13.57
N TYR A 73 2.10 -18.20 -14.60
CA TYR A 73 1.77 -16.91 -15.20
C TYR A 73 0.32 -16.55 -14.87
N TYR A 74 0.05 -15.26 -14.72
CA TYR A 74 -1.25 -14.74 -14.30
C TYR A 74 -1.66 -13.55 -15.15
N ASP A 75 -2.96 -13.45 -15.44
CA ASP A 75 -3.55 -12.24 -16.03
C ASP A 75 -3.70 -11.10 -15.00
N ASP A 76 -4.20 -9.95 -15.44
CA ASP A 76 -4.41 -8.76 -14.61
C ASP A 76 -5.59 -8.90 -13.62
N GLU A 77 -6.42 -9.92 -13.81
CA GLU A 77 -7.46 -10.35 -12.88
C GLU A 77 -6.94 -11.37 -11.84
N GLY A 78 -5.68 -11.82 -11.97
CA GLY A 78 -5.02 -12.76 -11.06
C GLY A 78 -5.35 -14.23 -11.33
N ASN A 79 -5.95 -14.56 -12.47
CA ASN A 79 -6.19 -15.93 -12.89
C ASN A 79 -4.92 -16.54 -13.47
N GLU A 80 -4.63 -17.81 -13.15
CA GLU A 80 -3.51 -18.54 -13.76
C GLU A 80 -3.80 -18.79 -15.25
N THR A 81 -2.90 -18.32 -16.12
CA THR A 81 -3.02 -18.41 -17.59
C THR A 81 -2.18 -19.56 -18.15
N ASP A 82 -0.99 -19.80 -17.59
CA ASP A 82 -0.09 -20.87 -17.99
C ASP A 82 0.83 -21.35 -16.84
N THR A 83 1.44 -22.51 -17.01
CA THR A 83 2.43 -23.09 -16.09
C THR A 83 3.57 -23.77 -16.84
N GLU A 84 4.79 -23.40 -16.48
CA GLU A 84 6.03 -24.03 -16.94
C GLU A 84 6.70 -24.81 -15.81
N ASN A 85 7.32 -25.94 -16.18
CA ASN A 85 8.06 -26.77 -15.24
C ASN A 85 9.50 -26.90 -15.70
N GLY A 86 10.42 -26.87 -14.75
CA GLY A 86 11.84 -26.91 -15.00
C GLY A 86 12.62 -27.48 -13.83
N THR A 87 13.93 -27.28 -13.87
CA THR A 87 14.83 -27.59 -12.77
C THR A 87 15.69 -26.40 -12.40
N TRP A 88 16.20 -26.38 -11.17
CA TRP A 88 17.16 -25.40 -10.72
C TRP A 88 18.29 -26.08 -9.94
N THR A 89 19.47 -25.49 -9.97
CA THR A 89 20.60 -25.82 -9.10
C THR A 89 21.28 -24.52 -8.70
N ALA A 90 21.75 -24.40 -7.46
CA ALA A 90 22.34 -23.14 -7.01
C ALA A 90 23.28 -23.32 -5.82
N ASP A 91 24.53 -22.91 -5.99
CA ASP A 91 25.56 -22.97 -4.96
C ASP A 91 26.30 -21.61 -4.85
N ASN A 92 26.50 -21.17 -3.61
CA ASN A 92 27.31 -20.01 -3.25
C ASN A 92 27.02 -18.73 -4.06
N GLY A 93 25.74 -18.38 -4.28
CA GLY A 93 25.34 -17.16 -5.00
C GLY A 93 25.39 -17.27 -6.53
N THR A 94 25.59 -18.46 -7.07
CA THR A 94 25.49 -18.76 -8.52
C THR A 94 24.60 -19.95 -8.76
N GLY A 95 23.88 -19.99 -9.87
CA GLY A 95 22.98 -21.10 -10.18
C GLY A 95 22.61 -21.19 -11.64
N THR A 96 21.87 -22.24 -11.97
CA THR A 96 21.34 -22.50 -13.30
C THR A 96 19.84 -22.79 -13.19
N LEU A 97 19.05 -22.13 -14.02
CA LEU A 97 17.63 -22.42 -14.22
C LEU A 97 17.46 -23.11 -15.56
N SER A 98 16.78 -24.26 -15.58
CA SER A 98 16.47 -24.99 -16.81
C SER A 98 14.96 -24.95 -17.04
N VAL A 99 14.50 -23.99 -17.83
CA VAL A 99 13.09 -23.84 -18.22
C VAL A 99 13.05 -23.80 -19.75
N GLY A 100 12.46 -24.82 -20.36
CA GLY A 100 12.50 -24.98 -21.81
C GLY A 100 13.79 -25.64 -22.33
N PRO A 101 14.24 -25.32 -23.56
CA PRO A 101 15.36 -26.01 -24.21
C PRO A 101 16.76 -25.53 -23.78
N ASP A 102 16.84 -24.33 -23.19
CA ASP A 102 18.10 -23.66 -22.86
C ASP A 102 18.23 -23.45 -21.35
N ASP A 103 19.48 -23.50 -20.87
CA ASP A 103 19.82 -23.26 -19.47
C ASP A 103 20.19 -21.78 -19.28
N ILE A 104 19.64 -21.14 -18.24
CA ILE A 104 19.93 -19.76 -17.86
C ILE A 104 20.92 -19.79 -16.70
N GLU A 105 22.14 -19.32 -16.94
CA GLU A 105 23.12 -19.08 -15.88
C GLU A 105 22.79 -17.78 -15.14
N MET A 106 22.73 -17.85 -13.81
CA MET A 106 22.37 -16.71 -12.97
C MET A 106 23.33 -16.53 -11.78
N ASN A 107 23.51 -15.28 -11.37
CA ASN A 107 23.99 -14.92 -10.05
C ASN A 107 22.79 -14.55 -9.18
N TYR A 108 22.83 -14.86 -7.90
CA TYR A 108 21.80 -14.43 -6.96
C TYR A 108 22.39 -13.95 -5.64
N ALA A 109 21.66 -13.06 -4.98
CA ALA A 109 21.96 -12.59 -3.64
C ALA A 109 20.65 -12.32 -2.87
N PHE A 110 20.74 -12.30 -1.56
CA PHE A 110 19.66 -11.87 -0.69
C PHE A 110 20.02 -10.55 -0.02
N ASP A 111 19.15 -9.56 -0.16
CA ASP A 111 19.17 -8.33 0.62
C ASP A 111 17.94 -8.36 1.52
N GLY A 112 18.14 -8.65 2.80
CA GLY A 112 17.03 -8.92 3.72
C GLY A 112 16.17 -10.09 3.24
N ARG A 113 14.93 -9.80 2.86
CA ARG A 113 13.95 -10.76 2.31
C ARG A 113 13.76 -10.64 0.80
N VAL A 114 14.53 -9.77 0.15
CA VAL A 114 14.51 -9.60 -1.29
C VAL A 114 15.55 -10.53 -1.92
N MET A 115 15.10 -11.40 -2.82
CA MET A 115 16.00 -12.16 -3.68
C MET A 115 16.32 -11.32 -4.91
N VAL A 116 17.60 -11.14 -5.19
CA VAL A 116 18.11 -10.42 -6.37
C VAL A 116 18.75 -11.44 -7.29
N ILE A 117 18.21 -11.58 -8.51
CA ILE A 117 18.78 -12.45 -9.55
C ILE A 117 19.38 -11.56 -10.64
N THR A 118 20.57 -11.91 -11.13
CA THR A 118 21.26 -11.24 -12.23
C THR A 118 21.70 -12.27 -13.27
N PHE A 119 21.35 -12.05 -14.53
CA PHE A 119 21.73 -12.92 -15.65
C PHE A 119 21.97 -12.10 -16.92
N GLU A 120 22.62 -12.71 -17.92
CA GLU A 120 22.83 -12.11 -19.24
C GLU A 120 22.05 -12.89 -20.29
N GLU A 121 21.32 -12.17 -21.15
CA GLU A 121 20.59 -12.74 -22.27
C GLU A 121 20.70 -11.79 -23.47
N ASP A 122 21.01 -12.35 -24.64
CA ASP A 122 21.19 -11.60 -25.90
C ASP A 122 22.14 -10.37 -25.81
N GLY A 123 23.08 -10.41 -24.88
CA GLY A 123 24.07 -9.35 -24.65
C GLY A 123 23.59 -8.19 -23.77
N ALA A 124 22.39 -8.28 -23.21
CA ALA A 124 21.88 -7.38 -22.18
C ALA A 124 22.02 -8.01 -20.78
N THR A 125 22.27 -7.18 -19.77
CA THR A 125 22.30 -7.62 -18.36
C THR A 125 20.95 -7.33 -17.71
N PHE A 126 20.32 -8.37 -17.18
CA PHE A 126 19.08 -8.29 -16.43
C PHE A 126 19.35 -8.38 -14.93
N VAL A 127 18.69 -7.52 -14.15
CA VAL A 127 18.66 -7.60 -12.68
C VAL A 127 17.20 -7.59 -12.25
N ILE A 128 16.75 -8.69 -11.64
CA ILE A 128 15.37 -8.86 -11.20
C ILE A 128 15.33 -8.96 -9.68
N ARG A 129 14.40 -8.25 -9.06
CA ARG A 129 14.12 -8.32 -7.62
C ARG A 129 12.82 -9.03 -7.36
N TRP A 130 12.89 -9.95 -6.42
CA TRP A 130 11.82 -10.85 -6.07
C TRP A 130 11.50 -10.74 -4.59
N VAL A 131 10.21 -10.78 -4.28
CA VAL A 131 9.69 -10.89 -2.92
C VAL A 131 9.02 -12.24 -2.73
N PRO A 132 9.06 -12.81 -1.51
CA PRO A 132 8.40 -14.07 -1.25
C PRO A 132 6.88 -13.90 -1.29
N VAL A 133 6.20 -14.86 -1.92
CA VAL A 133 4.73 -14.99 -1.87
C VAL A 133 4.38 -15.71 -0.58
N ALA A 134 4.21 -14.94 0.48
CA ALA A 134 3.84 -15.42 1.81
C ALA A 134 2.73 -14.55 2.41
N ASP A 135 1.93 -15.14 3.29
CA ASP A 135 1.03 -14.39 4.16
C ASP A 135 1.87 -13.63 5.17
N LEU A 136 1.69 -12.31 5.23
CA LEU A 136 2.39 -11.45 6.17
C LEU A 136 1.53 -11.30 7.43
N PRO A 137 2.03 -11.65 8.63
CA PRO A 137 1.19 -11.74 9.82
C PRO A 137 1.00 -10.41 10.54
N ASP A 138 1.77 -9.37 10.19
CA ASP A 138 1.94 -8.17 11.01
C ASP A 138 1.65 -6.88 10.24
N ASN A 139 1.33 -5.83 11.00
CA ASN A 139 1.21 -4.46 10.53
C ASN A 139 2.24 -3.60 11.28
N ALA A 140 3.32 -3.21 10.59
CA ALA A 140 4.41 -2.44 11.18
C ALA A 140 3.87 -1.12 11.74
N ALA A 141 3.97 -0.93 13.06
CA ALA A 141 3.34 0.19 13.77
C ALA A 141 3.88 1.55 13.30
N GLU A 142 5.14 1.60 12.87
CA GLU A 142 5.80 2.77 12.31
C GLU A 142 5.25 3.21 10.94
N LEU A 143 4.56 2.32 10.22
CA LEU A 143 3.89 2.63 8.96
C LEU A 143 2.44 3.05 9.14
N ALA A 144 1.84 2.70 10.30
CA ALA A 144 0.46 2.99 10.61
C ALA A 144 0.23 4.49 10.87
N ARG A 145 -0.04 5.23 9.79
CA ARG A 145 -0.31 6.66 9.76
C ARG A 145 -0.91 7.05 8.41
N THR A 146 -1.22 8.33 8.25
CA THR A 146 -1.59 8.92 6.96
C THR A 146 -0.36 9.42 6.21
N TRP A 147 -0.26 9.00 4.96
CA TRP A 147 0.78 9.38 4.01
C TRP A 147 0.16 10.16 2.87
N GLN A 148 0.79 11.26 2.48
CA GLN A 148 0.51 11.92 1.21
C GLN A 148 1.34 11.27 0.12
N VAL A 149 0.70 10.89 -1.00
CA VAL A 149 1.44 10.52 -2.20
C VAL A 149 1.97 11.80 -2.83
N THR A 150 3.29 11.88 -3.01
CA THR A 150 3.97 13.07 -3.54
C THR A 150 4.52 12.87 -4.95
N GLN A 151 4.77 11.62 -5.34
CA GLN A 151 5.18 11.25 -6.68
C GLN A 151 4.77 9.81 -6.98
N VAL A 152 4.41 9.58 -8.24
CA VAL A 152 4.19 8.25 -8.82
C VAL A 152 5.24 8.01 -9.89
N GLN A 153 5.85 6.82 -9.89
CA GLN A 153 6.68 6.35 -10.99
C GLN A 153 6.19 4.97 -11.44
N VAL A 154 6.10 4.78 -12.75
CA VAL A 154 5.74 3.50 -13.38
C VAL A 154 6.92 3.08 -14.25
N ASN A 155 7.49 1.91 -13.98
CA ASN A 155 8.68 1.40 -14.66
C ASN A 155 9.86 2.39 -14.68
N GLY A 156 10.03 3.15 -13.59
CA GLY A 156 11.11 4.13 -13.41
C GLY A 156 10.90 5.47 -14.12
N ALA A 157 9.78 5.65 -14.82
CA ALA A 157 9.37 6.93 -15.39
C ALA A 157 8.37 7.62 -14.46
N VAL A 158 8.50 8.94 -14.26
CA VAL A 158 7.51 9.72 -13.52
C VAL A 158 6.18 9.70 -14.28
N ALA A 159 5.14 9.22 -13.61
CA ALA A 159 3.77 9.21 -14.12
C ALA A 159 3.00 10.41 -13.55
N ASP A 160 1.99 10.86 -14.30
CA ASP A 160 1.04 11.83 -13.78
C ASP A 160 0.15 11.15 -12.73
N MET A 161 0.00 11.78 -11.56
CA MET A 161 -0.75 11.21 -10.44
C MET A 161 -2.26 11.15 -10.76
N ALA A 162 -2.77 12.15 -11.50
CA ALA A 162 -4.17 12.18 -11.89
C ALA A 162 -4.48 11.05 -12.87
N ASP A 163 -3.60 10.81 -13.85
CA ASP A 163 -3.76 9.72 -14.81
C ASP A 163 -3.65 8.34 -14.13
N TYR A 164 -2.68 8.13 -13.22
CA TYR A 164 -2.47 6.81 -12.60
C TYR A 164 -3.61 6.41 -11.65
N PHE A 165 -4.07 7.32 -10.80
CA PHE A 165 -5.15 7.04 -9.85
C PHE A 165 -6.56 7.29 -10.42
N ASP A 166 -6.67 7.58 -11.73
CA ASP A 166 -7.91 7.98 -12.41
C ASP A 166 -8.67 9.06 -11.62
N LEU A 167 -7.95 10.12 -11.24
CA LEU A 167 -8.51 11.17 -10.41
C LEU A 167 -9.61 11.92 -11.19
N PRO A 168 -10.76 12.23 -10.56
CA PRO A 168 -11.75 13.08 -11.18
C PRO A 168 -11.14 14.47 -11.46
N PRO A 169 -11.74 15.29 -12.34
CA PRO A 169 -11.17 16.60 -12.72
C PRO A 169 -10.94 17.59 -11.58
N THR A 170 -11.56 17.37 -10.42
CA THR A 170 -11.40 18.17 -9.20
C THR A 170 -10.41 17.56 -8.21
N GLY A 171 -9.92 16.34 -8.45
CA GLY A 171 -8.94 15.67 -7.58
C GLY A 171 -7.54 16.22 -7.79
N GLU A 172 -6.91 16.63 -6.70
CA GLU A 172 -5.57 17.22 -6.69
C GLU A 172 -4.56 16.40 -5.89
N ALA A 173 -5.00 15.59 -4.92
CA ALA A 173 -4.11 14.82 -4.07
C ALA A 173 -4.65 13.44 -3.70
N VAL A 174 -3.74 12.53 -3.35
CA VAL A 174 -4.05 11.20 -2.81
C VAL A 174 -3.41 11.05 -1.43
N ALA A 175 -4.21 10.65 -0.45
CA ALA A 175 -3.76 10.31 0.89
C ALA A 175 -4.03 8.84 1.20
N MET A 176 -3.05 8.14 1.75
CA MET A 176 -3.14 6.74 2.16
C MET A 176 -3.06 6.65 3.69
N HIS A 177 -4.16 6.27 4.33
CA HIS A 177 -4.25 6.10 5.77
C HIS A 177 -4.19 4.62 6.14
N LEU A 178 -3.02 4.21 6.62
CA LEU A 178 -2.73 2.85 7.08
C LEU A 178 -3.12 2.74 8.55
N LEU A 179 -4.16 1.97 8.83
CA LEU A 179 -4.60 1.69 10.20
C LEU A 179 -3.83 0.51 10.80
N PRO A 180 -3.55 0.51 12.12
CA PRO A 180 -2.86 -0.61 12.79
C PRO A 180 -3.57 -1.96 12.67
N ALA A 181 -4.87 -1.95 12.35
CA ALA A 181 -5.67 -3.16 12.14
C ALA A 181 -5.49 -3.80 10.75
N GLY A 182 -4.57 -3.29 9.93
CA GLY A 182 -4.33 -3.80 8.57
C GLY A 182 -5.31 -3.29 7.53
N ILE A 183 -6.05 -2.23 7.82
CA ILE A 183 -6.94 -1.55 6.86
C ILE A 183 -6.18 -0.37 6.23
N LEU A 184 -6.21 -0.29 4.91
CA LEU A 184 -5.72 0.84 4.11
C LEU A 184 -6.93 1.61 3.58
N ASN A 185 -7.05 2.88 3.96
CA ASN A 185 -7.97 3.81 3.33
C ASN A 185 -7.21 4.67 2.33
N ILE A 186 -7.68 4.75 1.10
CA ILE A 186 -7.14 5.65 0.08
C ILE A 186 -8.15 6.76 -0.13
N PHE A 187 -7.77 8.00 0.12
CA PHE A 187 -8.62 9.19 -0.06
C PHE A 187 -8.14 9.96 -1.28
N ILE A 188 -9.08 10.30 -2.16
CA ILE A 188 -8.89 11.28 -3.22
C ILE A 188 -9.40 12.61 -2.69
N LEU A 189 -8.53 13.62 -2.76
CA LEU A 189 -8.76 14.94 -2.17
C LEU A 189 -8.78 16.01 -3.27
N ASP A 190 -9.63 17.01 -3.12
CA ASP A 190 -9.58 18.22 -3.93
C ASP A 190 -8.60 19.28 -3.37
N ALA A 191 -8.63 20.49 -3.94
CA ALA A 191 -7.76 21.60 -3.55
C ALA A 191 -7.91 22.05 -2.09
N ASP A 192 -9.09 21.84 -1.51
CA ASP A 192 -9.44 22.25 -0.14
C ASP A 192 -9.34 21.06 0.85
N ASN A 193 -8.83 19.92 0.39
CA ASN A 193 -8.75 18.64 1.10
C ASN A 193 -10.12 18.01 1.44
N GLU A 194 -11.16 18.35 0.67
CA GLU A 194 -12.42 17.62 0.69
C GLU A 194 -12.20 16.21 0.11
N ILE A 195 -12.76 15.21 0.78
CA ILE A 195 -12.73 13.81 0.36
C ILE A 195 -13.78 13.62 -0.72
N ILE A 196 -13.35 13.61 -1.98
CA ILE A 196 -14.20 13.43 -3.16
C ILE A 196 -14.19 11.97 -3.69
N GLY A 197 -13.34 11.13 -3.12
CA GLY A 197 -13.26 9.70 -3.42
C GLY A 197 -12.62 8.90 -2.30
N HIS A 198 -13.03 7.65 -2.15
CA HIS A 198 -12.55 6.74 -1.11
C HIS A 198 -12.48 5.32 -1.64
N GLN A 199 -11.36 4.64 -1.40
CA GLN A 199 -11.17 3.23 -1.68
C GLN A 199 -10.64 2.51 -0.43
N LEU A 200 -10.92 1.21 -0.35
CA LEU A 200 -10.49 0.34 0.73
C LEU A 200 -9.60 -0.78 0.19
N ALA A 201 -8.59 -1.10 0.98
CA ALA A 201 -7.75 -2.27 0.79
C ALA A 201 -7.32 -2.77 2.17
N THR A 202 -6.71 -3.95 2.21
CA THR A 202 -5.94 -4.37 3.39
C THR A 202 -4.46 -4.24 3.10
N TRP A 203 -3.67 -4.15 4.16
CA TRP A 203 -2.21 -4.11 4.06
C TRP A 203 -1.61 -5.01 5.13
N ALA A 204 -0.43 -5.54 4.84
CA ALA A 204 0.37 -6.31 5.78
C ALA A 204 1.86 -6.16 5.44
N THR A 205 2.71 -6.36 6.44
CA THR A 205 4.16 -6.14 6.34
C THR A 205 4.96 -7.16 7.14
N GLN A 206 6.21 -7.38 6.74
CA GLN A 206 7.17 -8.13 7.54
C GLN A 206 8.60 -7.70 7.21
N GLY A 207 9.20 -6.90 8.09
CA GLY A 207 10.44 -6.21 7.75
C GLY A 207 10.18 -5.19 6.64
N GLU A 208 10.96 -5.25 5.57
CA GLU A 208 10.80 -4.38 4.39
C GLU A 208 9.70 -4.81 3.42
N LEU A 209 9.12 -6.02 3.59
CA LEU A 209 8.08 -6.52 2.69
C LEU A 209 6.75 -5.81 2.95
N LEU A 210 6.05 -5.49 1.87
CA LEU A 210 4.70 -4.94 1.88
C LEU A 210 3.80 -5.78 0.96
N VAL A 211 2.59 -6.04 1.44
CA VAL A 211 1.47 -6.55 0.66
C VAL A 211 0.32 -5.57 0.81
N VAL A 212 -0.26 -5.17 -0.32
CA VAL A 212 -1.52 -4.42 -0.38
C VAL A 212 -2.52 -5.28 -1.14
N ASP A 213 -3.66 -5.54 -0.51
CA ASP A 213 -4.70 -6.44 -1.02
C ASP A 213 -6.00 -5.64 -1.22
N PRO A 214 -6.22 -5.09 -2.43
CA PRO A 214 -7.45 -4.38 -2.77
C PRO A 214 -8.64 -5.34 -2.90
N GLU A 215 -9.86 -4.85 -2.65
CA GLU A 215 -11.06 -5.72 -2.60
C GLU A 215 -11.39 -6.41 -3.95
N ASP A 216 -11.14 -5.73 -5.06
CA ASP A 216 -11.55 -6.16 -6.41
C ASP A 216 -10.36 -6.38 -7.38
N ALA A 217 -9.14 -6.57 -6.86
CA ALA A 217 -7.96 -6.80 -7.69
C ALA A 217 -6.94 -7.73 -7.02
N PRO A 218 -5.99 -8.31 -7.78
CA PRO A 218 -4.94 -9.15 -7.21
C PRO A 218 -4.07 -8.41 -6.18
N PRO A 219 -3.54 -9.11 -5.16
CA PRO A 219 -2.63 -8.50 -4.19
C PRO A 219 -1.37 -7.97 -4.84
N MET A 220 -1.04 -6.72 -4.55
CA MET A 220 0.20 -6.07 -4.93
C MET A 220 1.29 -6.37 -3.90
N ARG A 221 2.47 -6.77 -4.35
CA ARG A 221 3.60 -7.13 -3.47
C ARG A 221 4.86 -6.40 -3.84
N GLY A 222 5.67 -6.11 -2.83
CA GLY A 222 6.96 -5.50 -3.02
C GLY A 222 7.57 -5.07 -1.70
N VAL A 223 8.19 -3.91 -1.70
CA VAL A 223 9.02 -3.43 -0.59
C VAL A 223 8.69 -2.00 -0.21
N TRP A 224 8.94 -1.69 1.05
CA TRP A 224 8.95 -0.36 1.62
C TRP A 224 10.41 0.02 1.91
N ALA A 225 10.91 1.13 1.33
CA ALA A 225 12.33 1.49 1.38
C ALA A 225 12.68 2.57 2.43
N ASP A 226 13.99 2.66 2.73
CA ASP A 226 14.62 3.35 3.87
C ASP A 226 14.06 4.75 4.23
N ASN A 227 13.87 4.97 5.54
CA ASN A 227 13.19 6.10 6.23
C ASN A 227 11.66 6.12 6.15
N ASN A 228 11.10 5.06 5.61
CA ASN A 228 9.68 4.88 5.45
C ASN A 228 8.98 5.88 4.51
N THR A 229 9.66 6.37 3.48
CA THR A 229 9.10 7.42 2.60
C THR A 229 8.90 6.95 1.17
N SER A 230 9.08 5.66 0.86
CA SER A 230 8.76 5.16 -0.48
C SER A 230 8.36 3.70 -0.48
N VAL A 231 7.50 3.36 -1.42
CA VAL A 231 6.98 2.02 -1.66
C VAL A 231 7.26 1.63 -3.09
N THR A 232 7.68 0.40 -3.32
CA THR A 232 7.80 -0.18 -4.67
C THR A 232 7.05 -1.50 -4.71
N LEU A 233 6.08 -1.64 -5.61
CA LEU A 233 5.19 -2.80 -5.76
C LEU A 233 5.13 -3.24 -7.21
N LEU A 234 4.77 -4.50 -7.44
CA LEU A 234 4.19 -4.94 -8.71
C LEU A 234 2.70 -4.59 -8.71
N ASP A 235 2.23 -3.85 -9.71
CA ASP A 235 0.80 -3.63 -9.90
C ASP A 235 0.15 -4.81 -10.66
N PRO A 236 -1.20 -4.89 -10.69
CA PRO A 236 -1.89 -6.00 -11.37
C PRO A 236 -1.62 -6.08 -12.87
N SER A 237 -1.23 -4.99 -13.52
CA SER A 237 -0.92 -4.96 -14.96
C SER A 237 0.49 -5.49 -15.28
N GLY A 238 1.30 -5.74 -14.25
CA GLY A 238 2.66 -6.24 -14.40
C GLY A 238 3.74 -5.17 -14.39
N ASP A 239 3.35 -3.92 -14.13
CA ASP A 239 4.27 -2.79 -14.08
C ASP A 239 4.85 -2.63 -12.67
N THR A 240 6.07 -2.12 -12.60
CA THR A 240 6.65 -1.70 -11.32
C THR A 240 6.12 -0.33 -10.98
N LEU A 241 5.28 -0.26 -9.95
CA LEU A 241 4.84 0.97 -9.32
C LEU A 241 5.82 1.38 -8.23
N LYS A 242 6.23 2.64 -8.23
CA LYS A 242 6.90 3.27 -7.09
C LYS A 242 6.15 4.53 -6.64
N LEU A 243 5.85 4.62 -5.36
CA LEU A 243 5.23 5.78 -4.72
C LEU A 243 6.23 6.45 -3.78
N GLU A 244 6.41 7.76 -3.92
CA GLU A 244 7.12 8.59 -2.93
C GLU A 244 6.11 9.23 -1.98
N LEU A 245 6.39 9.13 -0.69
CA LEU A 245 5.44 9.40 0.38
C LEU A 245 5.99 10.42 1.36
N ALA A 246 5.13 11.35 1.77
CA ALA A 246 5.41 12.26 2.88
C ALA A 246 4.40 12.03 4.00
N PRO A 247 4.78 12.17 5.29
CA PRO A 247 3.81 12.20 6.38
C PRO A 247 2.78 13.31 6.13
N TRP A 248 1.50 12.96 6.23
CA TRP A 248 0.41 13.92 6.04
C TRP A 248 0.46 15.05 7.06
N ALA A 249 0.53 14.66 8.34
CA ALA A 249 0.67 15.60 9.44
C ALA A 249 2.15 15.79 9.83
N PRO A 250 2.61 17.05 10.01
CA PRO A 250 3.96 17.32 10.50
C PRO A 250 4.12 16.80 11.92
N GLU A 251 5.36 16.54 12.35
CA GLU A 251 5.66 16.22 13.75
C GLU A 251 5.17 17.34 14.68
N GLY A 252 4.52 16.95 15.77
CA GLY A 252 3.96 17.88 16.74
C GLY A 252 3.59 17.19 18.04
N GLU A 253 3.47 17.98 19.11
CA GLU A 253 2.91 17.50 20.38
C GLU A 253 1.42 17.21 20.19
N ARG A 254 0.98 16.08 20.78
CA ARG A 254 -0.37 15.55 20.65
C ARG A 254 -0.76 14.96 21.98
N ASP A 255 -1.87 15.44 22.55
CA ASP A 255 -2.44 14.82 23.73
C ASP A 255 -3.02 13.45 23.33
N PRO A 256 -2.46 12.31 23.80
CA PRO A 256 -2.98 10.99 23.46
C PRO A 256 -4.41 10.78 23.97
N ALA A 257 -4.88 11.61 24.92
CA ALA A 257 -6.26 11.62 25.35
C ALA A 257 -7.23 12.16 24.27
N LEU A 258 -6.78 12.89 23.26
CA LEU A 258 -7.66 13.35 22.20
C LEU A 258 -7.80 12.35 21.05
N VAL A 259 -6.93 11.33 20.97
CA VAL A 259 -6.97 10.32 19.91
C VAL A 259 -8.28 9.52 19.99
N GLY A 260 -9.07 9.56 18.91
CA GLY A 260 -10.40 8.96 18.89
C GLY A 260 -11.31 9.48 17.78
N GLN A 261 -12.52 8.93 17.72
CA GLN A 261 -13.62 9.44 16.92
C GLN A 261 -14.63 10.13 17.84
N TRP A 262 -14.96 11.38 17.52
CA TRP A 262 -15.75 12.27 18.37
C TRP A 262 -17.00 12.72 17.60
N ARG A 263 -18.19 12.51 18.14
CA ARG A 263 -19.44 13.00 17.53
C ARG A 263 -19.83 14.36 18.10
N ALA A 264 -20.21 15.29 17.24
CA ALA A 264 -20.71 16.60 17.67
C ALA A 264 -21.98 16.42 18.53
N LEU A 265 -22.04 17.09 19.68
CA LEU A 265 -23.18 17.06 20.60
C LEU A 265 -23.94 18.37 20.62
N SER A 266 -23.24 19.49 20.72
CA SER A 266 -23.84 20.81 20.87
C SER A 266 -22.90 21.90 20.37
N ALA A 267 -23.48 23.03 19.98
CA ALA A 267 -22.77 24.25 19.66
C ALA A 267 -23.43 25.42 20.38
N THR A 268 -22.63 26.37 20.86
CA THR A 268 -23.12 27.67 21.30
C THR A 268 -22.32 28.79 20.66
N VAL A 269 -23.00 29.89 20.34
CA VAL A 269 -22.41 31.11 19.77
C VAL A 269 -22.79 32.27 20.68
N ASN A 270 -21.79 32.95 21.25
CA ASN A 270 -21.93 33.97 22.28
C ASN A 270 -22.81 33.49 23.46
N GLY A 271 -22.66 32.23 23.86
CA GLY A 271 -23.42 31.56 24.91
C GLY A 271 -24.88 31.22 24.58
N ALA A 272 -25.35 31.48 23.36
CA ALA A 272 -26.66 31.05 22.89
C ALA A 272 -26.55 29.71 22.14
N PRO A 273 -27.44 28.73 22.39
CA PRO A 273 -27.44 27.48 21.62
C PRO A 273 -27.59 27.73 20.12
N ALA A 274 -26.76 27.07 19.32
CA ALA A 274 -26.85 27.02 17.87
C ALA A 274 -27.30 25.62 17.43
N ASP A 275 -28.11 25.58 16.37
CA ASP A 275 -28.47 24.33 15.69
C ASP A 275 -27.25 23.79 14.94
N LEU A 276 -26.90 22.52 15.15
CA LEU A 276 -25.67 21.94 14.58
C LEU A 276 -25.69 21.93 13.04
N ALA A 277 -26.82 21.57 12.44
CA ALA A 277 -26.94 21.52 10.98
C ALA A 277 -26.76 22.91 10.37
N THR A 278 -27.32 23.94 11.00
CA THR A 278 -27.14 25.33 10.58
C THR A 278 -25.71 25.82 10.84
N PHE A 279 -25.12 25.47 11.99
CA PHE A 279 -23.79 25.93 12.39
C PHE A 279 -22.68 25.37 11.49
N PHE A 280 -22.72 24.08 11.20
CA PHE A 280 -21.75 23.39 10.35
C PHE A 280 -22.13 23.41 8.86
N GLU A 281 -23.25 24.07 8.49
CA GLU A 281 -23.76 24.10 7.12
C GLU A 281 -23.96 22.71 6.49
N TRP A 282 -24.44 21.75 7.28
CA TRP A 282 -24.62 20.36 6.89
C TRP A 282 -25.39 20.19 5.58
N ALA A 283 -24.97 19.21 4.79
CA ALA A 283 -25.77 18.73 3.67
C ALA A 283 -27.16 18.27 4.14
N ALA A 284 -28.14 18.31 3.24
CA ALA A 284 -29.55 18.11 3.61
C ALA A 284 -29.85 16.69 4.16
N GLU A 285 -29.06 15.71 3.75
CA GLU A 285 -29.11 14.31 4.21
C GLU A 285 -28.25 14.01 5.44
N THR A 286 -27.52 14.98 5.97
CA THR A 286 -26.64 14.79 7.13
C THR A 286 -27.44 14.80 8.43
N ASP A 287 -27.27 13.75 9.23
CA ASP A 287 -27.88 13.59 10.55
C ASP A 287 -26.89 13.88 11.69
N HIS A 288 -25.60 13.63 11.46
CA HIS A 288 -24.57 13.92 12.44
C HIS A 288 -23.18 14.11 11.82
N MET A 289 -22.28 14.70 12.60
CA MET A 289 -20.89 14.95 12.21
C MET A 289 -19.92 14.28 13.19
N GLN A 290 -18.80 13.75 12.68
CA GLN A 290 -17.73 13.18 13.48
C GLN A 290 -16.38 13.81 13.16
N LEU A 291 -15.62 14.11 14.22
CA LEU A 291 -14.21 14.51 14.21
C LEU A 291 -13.35 13.31 14.60
N GLY A 292 -12.51 12.85 13.69
CA GLY A 292 -11.48 11.84 13.95
C GLY A 292 -10.13 12.51 14.21
N LEU A 293 -9.47 12.13 15.30
CA LEU A 293 -8.11 12.57 15.64
C LEU A 293 -7.21 11.33 15.75
N SER A 294 -6.32 11.15 14.78
CA SER A 294 -5.36 10.04 14.74
C SER A 294 -4.06 10.39 15.47
N ALA A 295 -3.40 9.39 16.05
CA ALA A 295 -2.17 9.58 16.84
C ALA A 295 -0.98 10.17 16.06
N ASP A 296 -1.00 10.05 14.73
CA ASP A 296 0.00 10.60 13.83
C ASP A 296 -0.16 12.11 13.57
N GLY A 297 -1.24 12.73 14.08
CA GLY A 297 -1.60 14.12 13.85
C GLY A 297 -2.58 14.34 12.69
N THR A 298 -3.06 13.28 12.04
CA THR A 298 -4.12 13.40 11.04
C THR A 298 -5.45 13.71 11.72
N ALA A 299 -6.19 14.67 11.20
CA ALA A 299 -7.56 14.95 11.58
C ALA A 299 -8.50 14.64 10.41
N SER A 300 -9.71 14.18 10.69
CA SER A 300 -10.75 14.03 9.68
C SER A 300 -12.06 14.59 10.22
N LEU A 301 -12.79 15.35 9.42
CA LEU A 301 -14.15 15.77 9.73
C LEU A 301 -15.07 15.11 8.72
N ARG A 302 -16.15 14.45 9.17
CA ARG A 302 -17.06 13.73 8.28
C ARG A 302 -18.50 13.96 8.66
N GLU A 303 -19.33 14.15 7.66
CA GLU A 303 -20.78 14.19 7.74
C GLU A 303 -21.35 12.82 7.43
N PHE A 304 -22.35 12.41 8.21
CA PHE A 304 -22.97 11.10 8.12
C PHE A 304 -24.50 11.18 8.10
N THR A 305 -25.12 10.24 7.39
CA THR A 305 -26.56 9.97 7.47
C THR A 305 -26.93 9.24 8.76
N ASP A 306 -28.23 9.03 9.00
CA ASP A 306 -28.76 8.20 10.10
C ASP A 306 -28.35 6.73 10.01
N ALA A 307 -28.00 6.26 8.81
CA ALA A 307 -27.49 4.91 8.54
C ALA A 307 -25.97 4.80 8.71
N ASP A 308 -25.30 5.87 9.16
CA ASP A 308 -23.84 5.98 9.26
C ASP A 308 -23.11 5.89 7.90
N ASP A 309 -23.79 6.24 6.79
CA ASP A 309 -23.14 6.42 5.49
C ASP A 309 -22.48 7.80 5.42
N VAL A 310 -21.26 7.89 4.88
CA VAL A 310 -20.54 9.16 4.72
C VAL A 310 -21.19 9.98 3.60
N VAL A 311 -21.59 11.22 3.93
CA VAL A 311 -22.12 12.19 2.97
C VAL A 311 -20.98 13.01 2.36
N MET A 312 -20.11 13.52 3.23
CA MET A 312 -18.98 14.39 2.87
C MET A 312 -17.89 14.25 3.93
N GLY A 313 -16.66 14.61 3.61
CA GLY A 313 -15.62 14.71 4.62
C GLY A 313 -14.42 15.52 4.18
N TRP A 314 -13.57 15.84 5.14
CA TRP A 314 -12.34 16.56 4.96
C TRP A 314 -11.21 15.86 5.68
N LEU A 315 -10.01 15.95 5.12
CA LEU A 315 -8.79 15.50 5.75
C LEU A 315 -7.94 16.72 6.12
N GLY A 316 -7.36 16.69 7.30
CA GLY A 316 -6.60 17.82 7.84
C GLY A 316 -5.57 17.36 8.86
N THR A 317 -5.09 18.31 9.65
CA THR A 317 -4.07 18.05 10.67
C THR A 317 -4.53 18.51 12.04
N TRP A 318 -3.92 17.98 13.10
CA TRP A 318 -4.09 18.49 14.45
C TRP A 318 -2.81 18.41 15.27
N SER A 319 -2.72 19.29 16.25
CA SER A 319 -1.67 19.30 17.27
C SER A 319 -2.17 19.98 18.54
N THR A 320 -1.45 19.78 19.64
CA THR A 320 -1.75 20.41 20.93
C THR A 320 -0.52 21.12 21.50
N ALA A 321 -0.75 22.18 22.28
CA ALA A 321 0.27 22.82 23.10
C ALA A 321 -0.35 23.24 24.43
N GLY A 322 -0.15 22.45 25.48
CA GLY A 322 -0.89 22.62 26.73
C GLY A 322 -2.36 22.27 26.54
N ASP A 323 -3.25 23.17 26.93
CA ASP A 323 -4.71 23.10 26.79
C ASP A 323 -5.23 23.72 25.48
N VAL A 324 -4.35 23.96 24.51
CA VAL A 324 -4.73 24.49 23.20
C VAL A 324 -4.65 23.39 22.14
N LEU A 325 -5.75 23.19 21.41
CA LEU A 325 -5.87 22.33 20.24
C LEU A 325 -5.84 23.20 18.98
N THR A 326 -4.97 22.87 18.04
CA THR A 326 -4.98 23.47 16.70
C THR A 326 -5.49 22.43 15.71
N LEU A 327 -6.60 22.73 15.02
CA LEU A 327 -7.17 21.93 13.95
C LEU A 327 -6.94 22.64 12.61
N GLY A 328 -6.35 21.94 11.66
CA GLY A 328 -6.15 22.38 10.29
C GLY A 328 -7.08 21.62 9.35
N ILE A 329 -8.40 21.83 9.48
CA ILE A 329 -9.44 21.24 8.63
C ILE A 329 -10.23 22.43 8.06
N ASP A 330 -10.23 22.60 6.74
CA ASP A 330 -10.84 23.75 6.06
C ASP A 330 -10.47 25.11 6.72
N GLY A 331 -9.16 25.40 6.72
CA GLY A 331 -8.59 26.54 7.44
C GLY A 331 -7.85 26.14 8.71
N THR A 332 -7.67 27.07 9.64
CA THR A 332 -6.97 26.81 10.91
C THR A 332 -7.80 27.34 12.08
N THR A 333 -8.27 26.41 12.90
CA THR A 333 -8.99 26.68 14.15
C THR A 333 -8.05 26.45 15.31
N VAL A 334 -7.93 27.44 16.20
CA VAL A 334 -7.17 27.34 17.45
C VAL A 334 -8.17 27.47 18.59
N ALA A 335 -8.34 26.40 19.35
CA ALA A 335 -9.31 26.31 20.44
C ALA A 335 -8.61 25.95 21.75
N GLU A 336 -9.06 26.55 22.85
CA GLU A 336 -8.84 25.96 24.17
C GLU A 336 -9.69 24.70 24.26
N TYR A 337 -9.15 23.62 24.84
CA TYR A 337 -9.89 22.37 25.00
C TYR A 337 -9.93 21.92 26.46
N ASP A 338 -11.08 21.39 26.88
CA ASP A 338 -11.23 20.64 28.12
C ASP A 338 -11.80 19.25 27.83
N ARG A 339 -11.17 18.23 28.41
CA ARG A 339 -11.65 16.84 28.30
C ARG A 339 -12.10 16.36 29.67
N THR A 340 -13.41 16.18 29.82
CA THR A 340 -14.02 15.56 31.00
C THR A 340 -14.60 14.19 30.64
N GLY A 341 -13.82 13.13 30.88
CA GLY A 341 -14.24 11.76 30.61
C GLY A 341 -14.37 11.46 29.12
N ILE A 342 -15.59 11.27 28.64
CA ILE A 342 -15.91 11.03 27.23
C ILE A 342 -16.36 12.31 26.50
N THR A 343 -16.42 13.44 27.18
CA THR A 343 -16.79 14.72 26.58
C THR A 343 -15.54 15.55 26.32
N LEU A 344 -15.50 16.16 25.14
CA LEU A 344 -14.51 17.15 24.74
C LEU A 344 -15.22 18.47 24.47
N THR A 345 -14.81 19.53 25.15
CA THR A 345 -15.28 20.89 24.92
C THR A 345 -14.18 21.67 24.21
N LEU A 346 -14.52 22.37 23.13
CA LEU A 346 -13.63 23.26 22.38
C LEU A 346 -14.18 24.68 22.44
N ASP A 347 -13.38 25.62 22.93
CA ASP A 347 -13.71 27.04 23.04
C ASP A 347 -12.79 27.85 22.13
N PHE A 348 -13.36 28.63 21.21
CA PHE A 348 -12.59 29.48 20.29
C PHE A 348 -13.35 30.75 19.90
N THR A 349 -12.67 31.65 19.19
CA THR A 349 -13.28 32.89 18.66
C THR A 349 -13.11 32.94 17.16
N GLU A 350 -14.22 33.14 16.45
CA GLU A 350 -14.24 33.27 14.99
C GLU A 350 -15.17 34.41 14.59
N GLY A 351 -14.75 35.26 13.66
CA GLY A 351 -15.56 36.40 13.20
C GLY A 351 -15.89 37.44 14.30
N GLY A 352 -15.32 37.31 15.50
CA GLY A 352 -15.65 38.13 16.67
C GLY A 352 -16.69 37.50 17.61
N ASP A 353 -17.19 36.31 17.30
CA ASP A 353 -18.11 35.54 18.12
C ASP A 353 -17.35 34.50 18.97
N GLU A 354 -17.79 34.31 20.22
CA GLU A 354 -17.31 33.25 21.11
C GLU A 354 -18.05 31.95 20.81
N ILE A 355 -17.34 30.89 20.44
CA ILE A 355 -17.91 29.61 20.05
C ILE A 355 -17.48 28.54 21.05
N THR A 356 -18.44 27.75 21.53
CA THR A 356 -18.20 26.53 22.31
C THR A 356 -18.81 25.35 21.58
N LEU A 357 -18.00 24.33 21.29
CA LEU A 357 -18.44 23.05 20.74
C LEU A 357 -18.25 21.94 21.75
N GLU A 358 -19.28 21.12 21.96
CA GLU A 358 -19.16 19.89 22.75
C GLU A 358 -19.20 18.68 21.83
N TRP A 359 -18.33 17.72 22.12
CA TRP A 359 -18.20 16.46 21.40
C TRP A 359 -18.24 15.29 22.37
N ILE A 360 -18.67 14.13 21.88
CA ILE A 360 -18.65 12.87 22.64
C ILE A 360 -17.78 11.82 21.96
N LEU A 361 -16.91 11.18 22.72
CA LEU A 361 -16.10 10.07 22.25
C LEU A 361 -16.99 8.88 21.90
N LEU A 362 -16.86 8.37 20.68
CA LEU A 362 -17.47 7.13 20.25
C LEU A 362 -16.62 5.96 20.76
N ALA A 363 -17.26 4.94 21.34
CA ALA A 363 -16.56 3.76 21.82
C ALA A 363 -16.00 2.95 20.65
N PHE A 364 -14.73 2.56 20.75
CA PHE A 364 -14.08 1.62 19.84
C PHE A 364 -14.63 0.20 19.98
#